data_AF-A0A9E3ZYH6-F1
#
_entry.id   AF-A0A9E3ZYH6-F1
#
_cell.length_a   1.000
_cell.length_b   1.000
_cell.length_c   1.000
_cell.angle_alpha   90.00
_cell.angle_beta   90.00
_cell.angle_gamma   90.00
#
_symmetry.space_group_name_H-M   'P 1'
#
loop_
_entity.id
_entity.type
_entity.pdbx_description
1 polymer ?
#
loop_
_entity_poly.entity_id
_entity_poly.type
_entity_poly.pdbx_seq_one_letter_code
_entity_poly.pdbx_strand_id
1 'polypeptide(L)' 'MTELRVATYNIRMDAVEDGDWAWTARKEHVLDLITYHDWDLFGIQEALPHQLMD' A
#
# COMPACT_ATOMS: atom_id res chain seq x y z
N MET A 1 -20.08 9.27 -19.63
CA MET A 1 -20.05 8.66 -18.28
C MET A 1 -18.62 8.80 -17.78
N THR A 2 -18.44 9.22 -16.53
CA THR A 2 -17.12 9.19 -15.89
C THR A 2 -16.86 7.76 -15.43
N GLU A 3 -15.75 7.15 -15.85
CA GLU A 3 -15.29 5.87 -15.30
C GLU A 3 -14.45 6.13 -14.06
N LEU A 4 -14.67 5.33 -13.01
CA LEU A 4 -13.91 5.36 -11.76
C LEU A 4 -13.10 4.07 -11.64
N ARG A 5 -11.79 4.20 -11.44
CA ARG A 5 -10.86 3.10 -11.17
C ARG A 5 -10.76 2.88 -9.67
N VAL A 6 -11.40 1.81 -9.20
CA VAL A 6 -11.48 1.50 -7.76
C VAL A 6 -10.66 0.26 -7.45
N ALA A 7 -9.93 0.27 -6.33
CA ALA A 7 -9.11 -0.87 -5.90
C ALA A 7 -9.20 -1.16 -4.39
N THR A 8 -8.76 -2.35 -4.02
CA THR A 8 -8.45 -2.72 -2.65
C THR A 8 -7.05 -3.31 -2.62
N TYR A 9 -6.24 -2.89 -1.64
CA TYR A 9 -4.85 -3.30 -1.55
C TYR A 9 -4.44 -3.56 -0.10
N ASN A 10 -4.26 -4.84 0.25
CA ASN A 10 -3.63 -5.19 1.51
C ASN A 10 -2.12 -5.00 1.37
N ILE A 11 -1.57 -4.04 2.12
CA ILE A 11 -0.14 -3.66 2.03
C ILE A 11 0.75 -4.44 3.01
N ARG A 12 0.15 -5.36 3.78
CA ARG A 12 0.72 -6.15 4.87
C ARG A 12 1.23 -5.27 6.02
N MET A 13 0.78 -5.58 7.24
CA MET A 13 1.26 -4.88 8.44
C MET A 13 2.77 -5.00 8.58
N ASP A 14 3.41 -3.96 9.09
CA ASP A 14 4.83 -4.02 9.44
C ASP A 14 5.05 -5.01 10.59
N ALA A 15 5.89 -6.01 10.37
CA ALA A 15 6.15 -7.09 11.31
C ALA A 15 7.63 -7.50 11.26
N VAL A 16 8.23 -7.70 12.44
CA VAL A 16 9.63 -8.14 12.59
C VAL A 16 9.88 -9.49 11.90
N GLU A 17 8.85 -10.33 11.84
CA GLU A 17 8.86 -11.65 11.20
C GLU A 17 9.12 -11.59 9.69
N ASP A 18 8.81 -10.45 9.06
CA ASP A 18 8.99 -10.27 7.61
C ASP A 18 10.49 -10.07 7.24
N GLY A 19 11.39 -9.88 8.22
CA GLY A 19 12.84 -9.87 8.02
C GLY A 19 13.31 -8.87 6.96
N ASP A 20 14.01 -9.37 5.94
CA ASP A 20 14.52 -8.56 4.82
C ASP A 20 13.39 -7.94 3.96
N TRP A 21 12.14 -8.40 4.14
CA TRP A 21 10.94 -7.87 3.49
C TRP A 21 10.07 -7.06 4.46
N ALA A 22 10.64 -6.51 5.54
CA ALA A 22 9.95 -5.57 6.41
C ALA A 22 9.40 -4.35 5.62
N TRP A 23 8.51 -3.57 6.24
CA TRP A 23 7.87 -2.42 5.60
C TRP A 23 8.87 -1.45 4.97
N THR A 24 9.98 -1.18 5.66
CA THR A 24 11.04 -0.28 5.19
C THR A 24 11.65 -0.69 3.85
N ALA A 25 11.69 -2.00 3.54
CA ALA A 25 12.18 -2.51 2.26
C ALA A 25 11.11 -2.51 1.16
N ARG A 26 9.82 -2.52 1.53
CA ARG A 26 8.70 -2.66 0.58
C ARG A 26 7.96 -1.37 0.27
N LYS A 27 8.03 -0.35 1.13
CA LYS A 27 7.16 0.84 1.04
C LYS A 27 7.23 1.54 -0.30
N GLU A 28 8.42 1.72 -0.86
CA GLU A 28 8.58 2.38 -2.17
C GLU A 28 7.91 1.59 -3.29
N HIS A 29 8.00 0.26 -3.28
CA HIS A 29 7.33 -0.60 -4.26
C HIS A 29 5.81 -0.59 -4.13
N VAL A 30 5.29 -0.48 -2.90
CA VAL A 30 3.85 -0.33 -2.64
C VAL A 30 3.35 1.00 -3.22
N LEU A 31 4.09 2.09 -3.01
CA LEU A 31 3.78 3.42 -3.54
C LEU A 31 3.89 3.48 -5.06
N ASP A 32 4.90 2.81 -5.63
CA ASP A 32 5.07 2.69 -7.08
C ASP A 32 3.85 2.03 -7.73
N LEU A 33 3.32 0.96 -7.13
CA LEU A 33 2.13 0.28 -7.64
C LEU A 33 0.89 1.16 -7.56
N ILE A 34 0.69 1.88 -6.45
CA ILE A 34 -0.43 2.83 -6.31
C ILE A 34 -0.35 3.90 -7.42
N THR A 35 0.84 4.45 -7.66
CA THR A 35 1.07 5.48 -8.68
C THR A 35 0.93 4.94 -10.10
N TYR A 36 1.50 3.77 -10.38
CA TYR A 36 1.43 3.13 -11.69
C TYR A 36 -0.01 2.79 -12.09
N HIS A 37 -0.80 2.30 -11.13
CA HIS A 37 -2.18 1.92 -11.38
C HIS A 37 -3.15 3.09 -11.37
N ASP A 38 -2.78 4.26 -10.86
CA ASP A 38 -3.54 5.52 -10.96
C ASP A 38 -5.04 5.31 -10.65
N TRP A 39 -5.31 4.76 -9.45
CA TRP A 39 -6.66 4.52 -8.96
C TRP A 39 -7.28 5.81 -8.41
N ASP A 40 -8.54 6.08 -8.74
CA ASP A 40 -9.28 7.25 -8.25
C ASP A 40 -9.68 7.10 -6.77
N LEU A 41 -9.96 5.85 -6.35
CA LEU A 41 -10.31 5.50 -4.97
C LEU A 41 -9.77 4.11 -4.66
N PHE A 42 -9.07 3.97 -3.55
CA PHE A 42 -8.64 2.66 -3.09
C PHE A 42 -8.70 2.53 -1.57
N GLY A 43 -9.05 1.33 -1.12
CA GLY A 43 -8.98 0.95 0.28
C GLY A 43 -7.70 0.19 0.57
N ILE A 44 -7.07 0.49 1.71
CA ILE A 44 -5.90 -0.23 2.21
C ILE A 44 -6.25 -1.05 3.45
N GLN A 45 -5.61 -2.22 3.59
CA GLN A 45 -5.77 -3.12 4.74
C GLN A 45 -4.43 -3.40 5.41
N GLU A 46 -4.47 -3.77 6.69
CA GLU A 46 -3.32 -4.07 7.56
C GLU A 46 -2.33 -2.91 7.77
N ALA A 47 -2.58 -1.73 7.22
CA ALA A 47 -1.73 -0.57 7.45
C ALA A 47 -1.75 -0.15 8.93
N LEU A 48 -0.60 -0.25 9.59
CA LEU A 48 -0.40 0.31 10.94
C LEU A 48 -0.28 1.84 10.86
N PRO A 49 -0.53 2.59 11.97
CA PRO A 49 -0.51 4.05 11.95
C PRO A 49 0.79 4.66 11.41
N HIS A 50 1.96 4.05 11.66
CA HIS A 50 3.22 4.55 11.11
C HIS A 50 3.35 4.31 9.61
N GLN A 51 2.81 3.21 9.07
CA GLN A 51 2.82 2.94 7.63
C GLN A 51 1.93 3.92 6.85
N LEU A 52 0.94 4.53 7.51
CA LEU A 52 0.06 5.56 6.93
C LEU A 52 0.64 6.98 7.00
N MET A 53 1.55 7.22 7.93
CA MET A 53 2.13 8.55 8.21
C MET A 53 3.53 8.73 7.62
N ASP A 54 4.16 7.64 7.20
CA ASP A 54 5.43 7.59 6.45
C ASP A 54 5.28 8.26 5.07
#